data_AF-A0A9D0ZA50-F1
#
_entry.id   AF-A0A9D0ZA50-F1
#
_cell.length_a   1.000
_cell.length_b   1.000
_cell.length_c   1.000
_cell.angle_alpha   90.00
_cell.angle_beta   90.00
_cell.angle_gamma   90.00
#
_symmetry.space_group_name_H-M   'P 1'
#
loop_
_entity.id
_entity.type
_entity.pdbx_description
1 polymer ?
#
loop_
_entity_poly.entity_id
_entity_poly.type
_entity_poly.pdbx_seq_one_letter_code
_entity_poly.pdbx_strand_id
1 'polypeptide(L)'
;MVTAMRQSRFEGTARYLWAKGWKLLLPGAVAIFVMELLIYLMPALGLGTAEQGVSTVFWYVSVCALILMYRAANVDARFLITRLTPRPSVYAGVVLEILTFTALGALLAAAVTLAETGLVAALSGLAPGRYSVSMWDLLGQARATATGEVVGFLVPYTGRFFLSTVEYCCFYYLYFCLLRRWKVQTLAVTIGVPVLMVVLVVVPAVNGVFDQIASMSEQELWQSMPVLMNLLRFMEEAVRFMIERWPVIRAVAAVACLALSYPVMAGTPQPK
;
A
#
# COMPACT_ATOMS: atom_id res chain seq x y z
N MET A 1 8.62 34.48 -21.51
CA MET A 1 9.57 34.44 -20.37
C MET A 1 8.99 33.78 -19.11
N VAL A 2 7.79 34.14 -18.64
CA VAL A 2 7.17 33.56 -17.42
C VAL A 2 6.87 32.05 -17.53
N THR A 3 6.43 31.59 -18.70
CA THR A 3 6.19 30.16 -19.02
C THR A 3 7.48 29.34 -19.05
N ALA A 4 8.53 29.85 -19.69
CA ALA A 4 9.85 29.20 -19.74
C ALA A 4 10.47 29.04 -18.34
N MET A 5 10.34 30.06 -17.47
CA MET A 5 10.80 29.96 -16.06
C MET A 5 9.98 28.95 -15.23
N ARG A 6 8.69 28.77 -15.52
CA ARG A 6 7.85 27.76 -14.85
C ARG A 6 8.24 26.35 -15.28
N GLN A 7 8.50 26.13 -16.57
CA GLN A 7 8.98 24.86 -17.12
C GLN A 7 10.37 24.47 -16.58
N SER A 8 11.35 25.38 -16.62
CA SER A 8 12.71 25.12 -16.10
C SER A 8 12.71 24.72 -14.61
N ARG A 9 11.83 25.33 -13.80
CA ARG A 9 11.71 25.00 -12.37
C ARG A 9 11.02 23.66 -12.13
N PHE A 10 10.01 23.34 -12.95
CA PHE A 10 9.35 22.04 -12.91
C PHE A 10 10.31 20.91 -13.29
N GLU A 11 11.06 21.08 -14.37
CA GLU A 11 12.09 20.13 -14.81
C GLU A 11 13.21 19.95 -13.80
N GLY A 12 13.69 21.03 -13.18
CA GLY A 12 14.70 20.96 -12.12
C GLY A 12 14.21 20.20 -10.88
N THR A 13 12.95 20.43 -10.49
CA THR A 13 12.31 19.72 -9.37
C THR A 13 12.13 18.24 -9.72
N ALA A 14 11.64 17.93 -10.92
CA ALA A 14 11.48 16.56 -11.41
C ALA A 14 12.82 15.80 -11.46
N ARG A 15 13.90 16.41 -11.98
CA ARG A 15 15.24 15.78 -12.02
C ARG A 15 15.82 15.53 -10.63
N TYR A 16 15.68 16.49 -9.72
CA TYR A 16 16.16 16.35 -8.35
C TYR A 16 15.43 15.21 -7.62
N LEU A 17 14.12 15.14 -7.78
CA LEU A 17 13.27 14.13 -7.16
C LEU A 17 13.48 12.74 -7.79
N TRP A 18 13.62 12.69 -9.11
CA TRP A 18 13.95 11.47 -9.87
C TRP A 18 15.24 10.81 -9.38
N ALA A 19 16.31 11.59 -9.23
CA ALA A 19 17.59 11.06 -8.74
C ALA A 19 17.52 10.54 -7.30
N LYS A 20 16.60 11.07 -6.49
CA LYS A 20 16.44 10.73 -5.07
C LYS A 20 15.58 9.47 -4.89
N GLY A 21 14.46 9.38 -5.61
CA GLY A 21 13.58 8.22 -5.60
C GLY A 21 14.30 6.96 -6.06
N TRP A 22 15.07 7.05 -7.15
CA TRP A 22 15.80 5.88 -7.68
C TRP A 22 16.96 5.42 -6.81
N LYS A 23 17.64 6.34 -6.11
CA LYS A 23 18.67 6.00 -5.12
C LYS A 23 18.12 5.23 -3.92
N LEU A 24 16.83 5.39 -3.62
CA LEU A 24 16.16 4.62 -2.56
C LEU A 24 15.63 3.29 -3.12
N LEU A 25 14.98 3.32 -4.28
CA LEU A 25 14.28 2.15 -4.82
C LEU A 25 15.25 1.07 -5.34
N LEU A 26 16.29 1.42 -6.12
CA LEU A 26 17.15 0.41 -6.75
C LEU A 26 17.92 -0.44 -5.73
N PRO A 27 18.65 0.12 -4.74
CA PRO A 27 19.45 -0.71 -3.84
C PRO A 27 18.60 -1.67 -3.03
N GLY A 28 17.42 -1.24 -2.56
CA GLY A 28 16.52 -2.11 -1.81
C GLY A 28 15.83 -3.14 -2.69
N ALA A 29 15.42 -2.79 -3.92
CA ALA A 29 14.88 -3.78 -4.86
C ALA A 29 15.91 -4.85 -5.20
N VAL A 30 17.19 -4.47 -5.38
CA VAL A 30 18.29 -5.43 -5.58
C VAL A 30 18.51 -6.29 -4.35
N ALA A 31 18.52 -5.71 -3.15
CA ALA A 31 18.69 -6.47 -1.91
C ALA A 31 17.56 -7.48 -1.68
N ILE A 32 16.32 -7.08 -1.96
CA ILE A 32 15.15 -7.95 -1.91
C ILE A 32 15.26 -9.07 -2.94
N PHE A 33 15.58 -8.74 -4.19
CA PHE A 33 15.75 -9.75 -5.23
C PHE A 33 16.84 -10.77 -4.87
N VAL A 34 17.97 -10.32 -4.29
CA VAL A 34 19.02 -11.24 -3.81
C VAL A 34 18.50 -12.11 -2.67
N MET A 35 17.72 -11.56 -1.74
CA MET A 35 17.10 -12.34 -0.66
C MET A 35 16.10 -13.37 -1.19
N GLU A 36 15.23 -12.99 -2.13
CA GLU A 36 14.28 -13.89 -2.79
C GLU A 36 15.02 -14.99 -3.57
N LEU A 37 16.13 -14.67 -4.23
CA LEU A 37 16.98 -15.64 -4.93
C LEU A 37 17.65 -16.64 -3.97
N LEU A 38 18.09 -16.19 -2.78
CA LEU A 38 18.63 -17.08 -1.74
C LEU A 38 17.57 -18.06 -1.24
N ILE A 39 16.29 -17.64 -1.15
CA ILE A 39 15.19 -18.52 -0.78
C ILE A 39 15.00 -19.63 -1.81
N TYR A 40 15.09 -19.31 -3.11
CA TYR A 40 15.01 -20.32 -4.18
C TYR A 40 16.24 -21.26 -4.24
N LEU A 41 17.34 -20.90 -3.58
CA LEU A 41 18.53 -21.73 -3.50
C LEU A 41 18.45 -22.80 -2.40
N MET A 42 17.63 -22.58 -1.35
CA MET A 42 17.47 -23.53 -0.25
C MET A 42 16.97 -24.93 -0.69
N PRO A 43 15.96 -25.07 -1.56
CA PRO A 43 15.53 -26.39 -2.03
C PRO A 43 16.57 -27.10 -2.91
N ALA A 44 17.46 -26.36 -3.58
CA ALA A 44 18.56 -26.92 -4.34
C ALA A 44 19.56 -27.63 -3.41
N LEU A 45 19.76 -27.08 -2.20
CA LEU A 45 20.57 -27.66 -1.13
C LEU A 45 19.84 -28.78 -0.35
N GLY A 46 18.62 -29.14 -0.75
CA GLY A 46 17.80 -30.15 -0.06
C GLY A 46 17.09 -29.62 1.19
N LEU A 47 17.07 -28.30 1.40
CA LEU A 47 16.40 -27.65 2.52
C LEU A 47 15.01 -27.16 2.09
N GLY A 48 13.99 -27.97 2.38
CA GLY A 48 12.59 -27.60 2.19
C GLY A 48 12.13 -27.50 0.72
N THR A 49 11.03 -26.77 0.53
CA THR A 49 10.39 -26.49 -0.77
C THR A 49 10.25 -24.98 -0.94
N ALA A 50 10.35 -24.47 -2.17
CA ALA A 50 10.08 -23.07 -2.46
C ALA A 50 8.78 -22.92 -3.24
N GLU A 51 7.90 -22.06 -2.72
CA GLU A 51 6.69 -21.62 -3.42
C GLU A 51 6.83 -20.14 -3.77
N GLN A 52 6.71 -19.80 -5.05
CA GLN A 52 6.81 -18.42 -5.51
C GLN A 52 5.43 -17.75 -5.48
N GLY A 53 5.36 -16.58 -4.85
CA GLY A 53 4.21 -15.67 -4.90
C GLY A 53 4.57 -14.35 -5.57
N VAL A 54 3.75 -13.32 -5.35
CA VAL A 54 4.07 -11.96 -5.81
C VAL A 54 5.32 -11.45 -5.09
N SER A 55 6.28 -10.87 -5.82
CA SER A 55 7.52 -10.37 -5.23
C SER A 55 7.25 -9.33 -4.15
N THR A 56 8.02 -9.41 -3.07
CA THR A 56 7.98 -8.46 -1.96
C THR A 56 8.43 -7.06 -2.36
N VAL A 57 9.01 -6.89 -3.56
CA VAL A 57 9.31 -5.59 -4.16
C VAL A 57 8.05 -4.72 -4.28
N PHE A 58 6.85 -5.30 -4.48
CA PHE A 58 5.61 -4.54 -4.44
C PHE A 58 5.44 -3.81 -3.10
N TRP A 59 5.55 -4.51 -1.97
CA TRP A 59 5.45 -3.89 -0.64
C TRP A 59 6.57 -2.87 -0.40
N TYR A 60 7.78 -3.17 -0.86
CA TYR A 60 8.91 -2.25 -0.77
C TYR A 60 8.65 -0.92 -1.50
N VAL A 61 8.04 -0.95 -2.69
CA VAL A 61 7.64 0.26 -3.42
C VAL A 61 6.68 1.11 -2.59
N SER A 62 5.71 0.51 -1.90
CA SER A 62 4.80 1.24 -1.00
C SER A 62 5.54 1.89 0.16
N VAL A 63 6.52 1.20 0.76
CA VAL A 63 7.36 1.75 1.85
C VAL A 63 8.22 2.91 1.35
N CYS A 64 8.86 2.77 0.19
CA CYS A 64 9.61 3.86 -0.43
C CYS A 64 8.72 5.06 -0.71
N ALA A 65 7.52 4.83 -1.23
CA ALA A 65 6.55 5.89 -1.50
C ALA A 65 6.14 6.61 -0.20
N LEU A 66 5.92 5.88 0.89
CA LEU A 66 5.65 6.47 2.22
C LEU A 66 6.81 7.36 2.71
N ILE A 67 8.06 6.89 2.58
CA ILE A 67 9.26 7.66 2.95
C ILE A 67 9.35 8.94 2.12
N LEU A 68 9.07 8.85 0.82
CA LEU A 68 9.04 10.01 -0.07
C LEU A 68 7.92 10.99 0.34
N MET A 69 6.74 10.51 0.73
CA MET A 69 5.65 11.38 1.21
C MET A 69 6.03 12.11 2.50
N TYR A 70 6.67 11.43 3.44
CA TYR A 70 7.15 12.05 4.67
C TYR A 70 8.18 13.14 4.39
N ARG A 71 9.12 12.89 3.48
CA ARG A 71 10.14 13.88 3.08
C ARG A 71 9.52 15.02 2.30
N ALA A 72 8.59 14.73 1.39
CA ALA A 72 7.82 15.71 0.64
C ALA A 72 7.13 16.69 1.60
N ALA A 73 6.49 16.15 2.65
CA ALA A 73 5.76 16.94 3.62
C ALA A 73 6.65 17.85 4.52
N ASN A 74 7.84 17.37 4.89
CA ASN A 74 8.67 17.99 5.93
C ASN A 74 9.89 18.76 5.41
N VAL A 75 10.58 18.22 4.41
CA VAL A 75 11.87 18.73 3.93
C VAL A 75 11.67 19.48 2.62
N ASP A 76 11.00 18.85 1.68
CA ASP A 76 10.89 19.35 0.33
C ASP A 76 9.85 20.50 0.30
N ALA A 77 8.70 20.39 0.95
CA ALA A 77 7.73 21.52 1.01
C ALA A 77 8.24 22.84 1.64
N ARG A 78 9.46 22.91 2.21
CA ARG A 78 10.12 24.18 2.59
C ARG A 78 10.09 25.21 1.45
N PHE A 79 10.23 24.77 0.20
CA PHE A 79 10.23 25.67 -0.95
C PHE A 79 8.84 26.19 -1.40
N LEU A 80 7.75 25.56 -0.93
CA LEU A 80 6.39 26.09 -1.08
C LEU A 80 6.14 27.27 -0.13
N ILE A 81 6.87 27.32 0.99
CA ILE A 81 6.61 28.22 2.13
C ILE A 81 7.54 29.45 2.12
N THR A 82 8.66 29.42 1.39
CA THR A 82 9.70 30.47 1.45
C THR A 82 9.32 31.85 0.91
N ARG A 83 8.19 32.03 0.20
CA ARG A 83 7.84 33.34 -0.40
C ARG A 83 6.39 33.78 -0.28
N LEU A 84 5.59 33.25 0.66
CA LEU A 84 4.18 33.66 0.86
C LEU A 84 3.33 33.70 -0.43
N THR A 85 3.77 32.97 -1.47
CA THR A 85 3.16 32.98 -2.80
C THR A 85 2.78 31.55 -3.15
N PRO A 86 1.50 31.28 -3.44
CA PRO A 86 1.05 29.96 -3.86
C PRO A 86 1.84 29.52 -5.10
N ARG A 87 2.61 28.44 -5.00
CA ARG A 87 3.38 27.87 -6.13
C ARG A 87 2.77 26.53 -6.59
N PRO A 88 1.65 26.56 -7.34
CA PRO A 88 0.98 25.34 -7.80
C PRO A 88 1.90 24.47 -8.67
N SER A 89 2.88 25.06 -9.35
CA SER A 89 3.86 24.32 -10.16
C SER A 89 4.74 23.37 -9.36
N VAL A 90 5.02 23.70 -8.10
CA VAL A 90 5.88 22.88 -7.23
C VAL A 90 5.06 21.77 -6.59
N TYR A 91 3.83 22.09 -6.17
CA TYR A 91 2.86 21.10 -5.72
C TYR A 91 2.55 20.07 -6.82
N ALA A 92 2.32 20.51 -8.06
CA ALA A 92 2.17 19.64 -9.22
C ALA A 92 3.42 18.78 -9.48
N GLY A 93 4.62 19.30 -9.20
CA GLY A 93 5.87 18.54 -9.27
C GLY A 93 5.91 17.38 -8.27
N VAL A 94 5.47 17.62 -7.03
CA VAL A 94 5.32 16.56 -6.02
C VAL A 94 4.29 15.53 -6.48
N VAL A 95 3.11 15.94 -6.93
CA VAL A 95 2.09 14.99 -7.44
C VAL A 95 2.62 14.15 -8.60
N LEU A 96 3.32 14.76 -9.55
CA LEU A 96 3.92 14.02 -10.66
C LEU A 96 4.99 13.04 -10.18
N GLU A 97 5.81 13.42 -9.19
CA GLU A 97 6.77 12.50 -8.57
C GLU A 97 6.06 11.28 -7.99
N ILE A 98 4.99 11.46 -7.21
CA ILE A 98 4.22 10.34 -6.63
C ILE A 98 3.80 9.40 -7.74
N LEU A 99 3.12 9.92 -8.76
CA LEU A 99 2.55 9.14 -9.86
C LEU A 99 3.63 8.41 -10.67
N THR A 100 4.73 9.10 -11.02
CA THR A 100 5.80 8.52 -11.83
C THR A 100 6.59 7.48 -11.04
N PHE A 101 6.91 7.76 -9.78
CA PHE A 101 7.60 6.84 -8.90
C PHE A 101 6.79 5.56 -8.66
N THR A 102 5.50 5.68 -8.31
CA THR A 102 4.66 4.51 -8.08
C THR A 102 4.39 3.72 -9.36
N ALA A 103 4.21 4.38 -10.51
CA ALA A 103 4.03 3.69 -11.79
C ALA A 103 5.27 2.86 -12.15
N LEU A 104 6.46 3.47 -12.11
CA LEU A 104 7.71 2.79 -12.42
C LEU A 104 8.08 1.73 -11.38
N GLY A 105 7.81 2.00 -10.10
CA GLY A 105 8.00 1.03 -9.03
C GLY A 105 7.10 -0.19 -9.21
N ALA A 106 5.83 0.00 -9.56
CA ALA A 106 4.91 -1.10 -9.84
C ALA A 106 5.34 -1.91 -11.07
N LEU A 107 5.81 -1.25 -12.13
CA LEU A 107 6.37 -1.93 -13.31
C LEU A 107 7.65 -2.71 -12.99
N LEU A 108 8.54 -2.15 -12.15
CA LEU A 108 9.74 -2.85 -11.68
C LEU A 108 9.36 -4.08 -10.86
N ALA A 109 8.43 -3.94 -9.91
CA ALA A 109 7.96 -5.05 -9.08
C ALA A 109 7.31 -6.16 -9.92
N ALA A 110 6.54 -5.79 -10.95
CA ALA A 110 5.99 -6.72 -11.91
C ALA A 110 7.09 -7.43 -12.72
N ALA A 111 8.09 -6.69 -13.21
CA ALA A 111 9.21 -7.26 -13.94
C ALA A 111 10.03 -8.25 -13.09
N VAL A 112 10.29 -7.91 -11.82
CA VAL A 112 10.96 -8.80 -10.86
C VAL A 112 10.11 -10.06 -10.63
N THR A 113 8.80 -9.89 -10.39
CA THR A 113 7.89 -11.02 -10.20
C THR A 113 7.91 -11.96 -11.41
N LEU A 114 7.88 -11.44 -12.64
CA LEU A 114 7.98 -12.25 -13.86
C LEU A 114 9.32 -12.99 -13.96
N ALA A 115 10.43 -12.33 -13.62
CA ALA A 115 11.75 -12.95 -13.64
C ALA A 115 11.85 -14.10 -12.64
N GLU A 116 11.31 -13.91 -11.43
CA GLU A 116 11.26 -14.94 -10.39
C GLU A 116 10.34 -16.10 -10.77
N THR A 117 9.15 -15.81 -11.30
CA THR A 117 8.25 -16.87 -11.77
C THR A 117 8.89 -17.67 -12.90
N GLY A 118 9.57 -17.00 -13.84
CA GLY A 118 10.30 -17.68 -14.91
C GLY A 118 11.42 -18.59 -14.38
N LEU A 119 12.17 -18.11 -13.38
CA LEU A 119 13.21 -18.89 -12.72
C LEU A 119 12.63 -20.12 -12.01
N VAL A 120 11.58 -19.95 -11.21
CA VAL A 120 10.95 -21.04 -10.45
C VAL A 120 10.26 -22.04 -11.38
N ALA A 121 9.68 -21.59 -12.49
CA ALA A 121 9.14 -22.47 -13.52
C ALA A 121 10.23 -23.30 -14.24
N ALA A 122 11.41 -22.71 -14.48
CA ALA A 122 12.54 -23.47 -15.02
C ALA A 122 13.06 -24.51 -14.00
N LEU A 123 13.15 -24.14 -12.72
CA LEU A 123 13.59 -25.02 -11.64
C LEU A 123 12.57 -26.13 -11.35
N SER A 124 11.27 -25.89 -11.49
CA SER A 124 10.24 -26.92 -11.33
C SER A 124 10.28 -27.96 -12.45
N GLY A 125 10.67 -27.58 -13.67
CA GLY A 125 10.96 -28.52 -14.76
C GLY A 125 12.12 -29.48 -14.45
N LEU A 126 13.09 -29.04 -13.64
CA LEU A 126 14.23 -29.86 -13.21
C LEU A 126 13.93 -30.67 -11.94
N ALA A 127 13.14 -30.13 -11.01
CA ALA A 127 12.83 -30.73 -9.72
C ALA A 127 11.36 -30.49 -9.32
N PRO A 128 10.39 -31.21 -9.91
CA PRO A 128 8.96 -30.92 -9.82
C PRO A 128 8.30 -31.12 -8.43
N GLY A 129 9.06 -31.59 -7.43
CA GLY A 129 8.61 -31.71 -6.03
C GLY A 129 9.17 -30.63 -5.09
N ARG A 130 10.08 -29.78 -5.57
CA ARG A 130 10.80 -28.80 -4.73
C ARG A 130 10.44 -27.35 -5.02
N TYR A 131 9.84 -27.08 -6.18
CA TYR A 131 9.54 -25.74 -6.67
C TYR A 131 8.10 -25.68 -7.18
N SER A 132 7.33 -24.70 -6.71
CA SER A 132 5.95 -24.42 -7.15
C SER A 132 5.71 -22.92 -7.32
N VAL A 133 4.73 -22.57 -8.15
CA VAL A 133 4.24 -21.18 -8.30
C VAL A 133 2.84 -21.13 -7.70
N SER A 134 2.62 -20.25 -6.73
CA SER A 134 1.37 -20.06 -6.01
C SER A 134 0.85 -18.64 -6.21
N MET A 135 -0.41 -18.50 -6.64
CA MET A 135 -1.04 -17.19 -6.80
C MET A 135 -2.11 -17.00 -5.72
N TRP A 136 -1.95 -15.98 -4.87
CA TRP A 136 -2.88 -15.70 -3.77
C TRP A 136 -3.74 -14.46 -4.04
N ASP A 137 -5.06 -14.66 -4.05
CA ASP A 137 -6.04 -13.68 -3.57
C ASP A 137 -7.28 -14.47 -3.05
N LEU A 138 -7.51 -14.39 -1.73
CA LEU A 138 -8.73 -14.75 -0.98
C LEU A 138 -9.62 -15.92 -1.48
N LEU A 139 -9.09 -17.15 -1.60
CA LEU A 139 -9.76 -18.47 -1.39
C LEU A 139 -9.16 -19.64 -2.19
N GLY A 140 -8.27 -19.41 -3.16
CA GLY A 140 -7.85 -20.47 -4.08
C GLY A 140 -6.37 -20.78 -4.04
N GLN A 141 -6.01 -22.00 -3.65
CA GLN A 141 -4.71 -22.65 -3.92
C GLN A 141 -4.51 -22.89 -5.43
N ALA A 142 -4.70 -21.86 -6.26
CA ALA A 142 -4.52 -21.97 -7.70
C ALA A 142 -3.01 -21.89 -7.99
N ARG A 143 -2.40 -23.06 -8.23
CA ARG A 143 -1.05 -23.15 -8.77
C ARG A 143 -1.10 -22.74 -10.23
N ALA A 144 -0.37 -21.70 -10.61
CA ALA A 144 -0.17 -21.40 -12.02
C ALA A 144 0.82 -22.40 -12.58
N THR A 145 0.43 -23.14 -13.61
CA THR A 145 1.31 -24.13 -14.26
C THR A 145 2.00 -23.56 -15.49
N ALA A 146 1.54 -22.41 -15.98
CA ALA A 146 2.07 -21.73 -17.15
C ALA A 146 2.34 -20.24 -16.90
N THR A 147 3.42 -19.72 -17.50
CA THR A 147 3.80 -18.29 -17.44
C THR A 147 2.73 -17.36 -18.00
N GLY A 148 1.90 -17.82 -18.94
CA GLY A 148 0.77 -17.06 -19.48
C GLY A 148 -0.31 -16.74 -18.44
N GLU A 149 -0.60 -17.66 -17.53
CA GLU A 149 -1.57 -17.46 -16.44
C GLU A 149 -1.08 -16.41 -15.44
N VAL A 150 0.23 -16.40 -15.20
CA VAL A 150 0.92 -15.44 -14.33
C VAL A 150 0.82 -14.03 -14.89
N VAL A 151 1.06 -13.85 -16.19
CA VAL A 151 0.90 -12.54 -16.86
C VAL A 151 -0.55 -12.07 -16.80
N GLY A 152 -1.52 -12.97 -17.02
CA GLY A 152 -2.95 -12.68 -16.97
C GLY A 152 -3.42 -12.11 -15.62
N PHE A 153 -2.78 -12.53 -14.51
CA PHE A 153 -3.03 -11.98 -13.19
C PHE A 153 -2.18 -10.76 -12.85
N LEU A 154 -0.91 -10.77 -13.24
CA LEU A 154 0.03 -9.74 -12.82
C LEU A 154 -0.35 -8.37 -13.40
N VAL A 155 -0.88 -8.32 -14.62
CA VAL A 155 -1.34 -7.07 -15.24
C VAL A 155 -2.45 -6.39 -14.42
N PRO A 156 -3.61 -7.02 -14.15
CA PRO A 156 -4.65 -6.41 -13.32
C PRO A 156 -4.18 -6.16 -11.88
N TYR A 157 -3.34 -7.03 -11.32
CA TYR A 157 -2.75 -6.82 -10.00
C TYR A 157 -1.89 -5.55 -9.95
N THR A 158 -0.99 -5.36 -10.91
CA THR A 158 -0.10 -4.19 -11.00
C THR A 158 -0.90 -2.90 -11.13
N GLY A 159 -1.96 -2.90 -11.95
CA GLY A 159 -2.85 -1.74 -12.10
C GLY A 159 -3.56 -1.39 -10.79
N ARG A 160 -4.14 -2.39 -10.10
CA ARG A 160 -4.78 -2.21 -8.79
C ARG A 160 -3.79 -1.74 -7.73
N PHE A 161 -2.60 -2.34 -7.69
CA PHE A 161 -1.53 -1.98 -6.78
C PHE A 161 -1.07 -0.53 -6.98
N PHE A 162 -0.86 -0.10 -8.23
CA PHE A 162 -0.51 1.27 -8.57
C PHE A 162 -1.55 2.26 -8.04
N LEU A 163 -2.83 2.06 -8.40
CA LEU A 163 -3.92 2.92 -7.97
C LEU A 163 -4.03 2.96 -6.43
N SER A 164 -3.99 1.80 -5.79
CA SER A 164 -4.04 1.69 -4.33
C SER A 164 -2.87 2.42 -3.67
N THR A 165 -1.66 2.27 -4.19
CA THR A 165 -0.47 2.95 -3.64
C THR A 165 -0.59 4.46 -3.80
N VAL A 166 -1.09 4.95 -4.94
CA VAL A 166 -1.34 6.39 -5.16
C VAL A 166 -2.38 6.92 -4.17
N GLU A 167 -3.49 6.21 -3.96
CA GLU A 167 -4.52 6.60 -2.99
C GLU A 167 -3.93 6.71 -1.58
N TYR A 168 -3.17 5.71 -1.13
CA TYR A 168 -2.48 5.75 0.15
C TYR A 168 -1.45 6.88 0.23
N CYS A 169 -0.69 7.15 -0.82
CA CYS A 169 0.22 8.29 -0.86
C CYS A 169 -0.51 9.61 -0.63
N CYS A 170 -1.69 9.81 -1.23
CA CYS A 170 -2.50 11.01 -0.99
C CYS A 170 -2.93 11.14 0.48
N PHE A 171 -3.38 10.04 1.11
CA PHE A 171 -3.73 10.01 2.53
C PHE A 171 -2.53 10.32 3.41
N TYR A 172 -1.41 9.64 3.20
CA TYR A 172 -0.21 9.81 4.00
C TYR A 172 0.42 11.19 3.81
N TYR A 173 0.38 11.73 2.60
CA TYR A 173 0.85 13.08 2.35
C TYR A 173 0.05 14.10 3.17
N LEU A 174 -1.29 14.05 3.14
CA LEU A 174 -2.12 14.90 3.99
C LEU A 174 -1.83 14.64 5.48
N TYR A 175 -1.72 13.38 5.90
CA TYR A 175 -1.44 13.02 7.28
C TYR A 175 -0.12 13.62 7.77
N PHE A 176 0.96 13.56 6.98
CA PHE A 176 2.23 14.19 7.34
C PHE A 176 2.15 15.73 7.33
N CYS A 177 1.36 16.34 6.43
CA CYS A 177 1.07 17.78 6.46
C CYS A 177 0.37 18.17 7.78
N LEU A 178 -0.62 17.38 8.21
CA LEU A 178 -1.36 17.59 9.45
C LEU A 178 -0.48 17.36 10.68
N LEU A 179 0.31 16.28 10.73
CA LEU A 179 1.26 16.01 11.81
C LEU A 179 2.26 17.16 11.99
N ARG A 180 2.66 17.80 10.90
CA ARG A 180 3.56 18.94 10.95
C ARG A 180 2.90 20.18 11.57
N ARG A 181 1.62 20.43 11.28
CA ARG A 181 0.89 21.62 11.77
C ARG A 181 0.30 21.42 13.16
N TRP A 182 -0.30 20.25 13.39
CA TRP A 182 -1.23 19.93 14.48
C TRP A 182 -0.93 18.56 15.09
N LYS A 183 0.35 18.28 15.35
CA LYS A 183 0.87 16.98 15.81
C LYS A 183 -0.01 16.28 16.85
N VAL A 184 -0.33 16.97 17.95
CA VAL A 184 -1.07 16.38 19.08
C VAL A 184 -2.50 16.01 18.66
N GLN A 185 -3.20 16.93 17.99
CA GLN A 185 -4.57 16.72 17.55
C GLN A 185 -4.65 15.60 16.51
N THR A 186 -3.73 15.59 15.55
CA THR A 186 -3.66 14.53 14.54
C THR A 186 -3.44 13.17 15.18
N LEU A 187 -2.48 13.02 16.11
CA LEU A 187 -2.24 11.76 16.81
C LEU A 187 -3.41 11.35 17.71
N ALA A 188 -4.04 12.30 18.40
CA ALA A 188 -5.20 12.03 19.24
C ALA A 188 -6.38 11.50 18.41
N VAL A 189 -6.59 12.05 17.21
CA VAL A 189 -7.66 11.58 16.33
C VAL A 189 -7.30 10.25 15.66
N THR A 190 -6.08 10.09 15.14
CA THR A 190 -5.74 8.88 14.37
C THR A 190 -5.40 7.67 15.23
N ILE A 191 -4.94 7.85 16.46
CA ILE A 191 -4.64 6.75 17.39
C ILE A 191 -5.69 6.70 18.48
N GLY A 192 -6.00 7.84 19.10
CA GLY A 192 -6.90 7.89 20.26
C GLY A 192 -8.33 7.48 19.93
N VAL A 193 -8.91 7.95 18.82
CA VAL A 193 -10.30 7.59 18.46
C VAL A 193 -10.45 6.10 18.15
N PRO A 194 -9.58 5.45 17.33
CA PRO A 194 -9.67 4.00 17.13
C PRO A 194 -9.51 3.20 18.42
N VAL A 195 -8.58 3.58 19.29
CA VAL A 195 -8.39 2.91 20.60
C VAL A 195 -9.65 3.06 21.45
N LEU A 196 -10.23 4.25 21.52
CA LEU A 196 -11.49 4.49 22.25
C LEU A 196 -12.64 3.68 21.66
N MET A 197 -12.76 3.57 20.33
CA MET A 197 -13.78 2.74 19.69
C MET A 197 -13.62 1.26 20.05
N VAL A 198 -12.39 0.75 20.07
CA VAL A 198 -12.13 -0.63 20.50
C VAL A 198 -12.53 -0.83 21.97
N VAL A 199 -12.10 0.07 22.86
CA VAL A 199 -12.38 -0.05 24.30
C VAL A 199 -13.85 0.11 24.64
N LEU A 200 -14.57 1.02 23.97
CA LEU A 200 -15.94 1.38 24.30
C LEU A 200 -16.99 0.56 23.55
N VAL A 201 -16.66 0.01 22.38
CA VAL A 201 -17.62 -0.71 21.53
C VAL A 201 -17.24 -2.17 21.41
N VAL A 202 -15.99 -2.46 21.01
CA VAL A 202 -15.58 -3.84 20.69
C VAL A 202 -15.43 -4.66 21.96
N VAL A 203 -14.71 -4.17 22.97
CA VAL A 203 -14.48 -4.92 24.22
C VAL A 203 -15.79 -5.29 24.93
N PRO A 204 -16.76 -4.38 25.13
CA PRO A 204 -18.03 -4.73 25.76
C PRO A 204 -18.87 -5.69 24.91
N ALA A 205 -18.87 -5.53 23.57
CA ALA A 205 -19.58 -6.43 22.68
C ALA A 205 -18.98 -7.85 22.73
N VAL A 206 -17.65 -7.96 22.71
CA VAL A 206 -16.95 -9.23 22.79
C VAL A 206 -17.19 -9.91 24.14
N ASN A 207 -17.06 -9.17 25.24
CA ASN A 207 -17.34 -9.71 26.57
C ASN A 207 -18.80 -10.15 26.71
N GLY A 208 -19.75 -9.34 26.23
CA GLY A 208 -21.18 -9.69 26.25
C GLY A 208 -21.51 -10.95 25.42
N VAL A 209 -20.83 -11.15 24.28
CA VAL A 209 -20.96 -12.37 23.48
C VAL A 209 -20.40 -13.58 24.21
N PHE A 210 -19.21 -13.46 24.81
CA PHE A 210 -18.60 -14.57 25.57
C PHE A 210 -19.39 -14.92 26.83
N ASP A 211 -19.89 -13.93 27.56
CA ASP A 211 -20.73 -14.15 28.75
C ASP A 211 -22.05 -14.83 28.39
N GLN A 212 -22.66 -14.44 27.25
CA GLN A 212 -23.85 -15.14 26.73
C GLN A 212 -23.54 -16.59 26.39
N ILE A 213 -22.47 -16.85 25.63
CA ILE A 213 -22.08 -18.21 25.23
C ILE A 213 -21.77 -19.09 26.44
N ALA A 214 -21.09 -18.55 27.46
CA ALA A 214 -20.76 -19.28 28.69
C ALA A 214 -21.99 -19.65 29.53
N SER A 215 -23.10 -18.92 29.36
CA SER A 215 -24.34 -19.14 30.11
C SER A 215 -25.38 -20.01 29.39
N MET A 216 -25.18 -20.32 28.11
CA MET A 216 -26.14 -21.08 27.30
C MET A 216 -25.96 -22.60 27.45
N SER A 217 -27.08 -23.31 27.54
CA SER A 217 -27.10 -24.78 27.47
C SER A 217 -26.86 -25.29 26.03
N GLU A 218 -26.44 -26.56 25.87
CA GLU A 218 -26.19 -27.16 24.53
C GLU A 218 -27.37 -27.00 23.56
N GLN A 219 -28.61 -27.00 24.07
CA GLN A 219 -29.83 -26.93 23.26
C GLN A 219 -30.16 -25.49 22.81
N GLU A 220 -29.81 -24.47 23.60
CA GLU A 220 -29.92 -23.05 23.25
C GLU A 220 -28.82 -22.63 22.26
N LEU A 221 -27.66 -23.28 22.33
CA LEU A 221 -26.56 -23.08 21.40
C LEU A 221 -26.97 -23.45 19.96
N TRP A 222 -27.76 -24.51 19.78
CA TRP A 222 -28.37 -24.85 18.49
C TRP A 222 -29.43 -23.84 18.02
N GLN A 223 -30.17 -23.21 18.94
CA GLN A 223 -31.13 -22.15 18.63
C GLN A 223 -30.44 -20.81 18.28
N SER A 224 -29.15 -20.66 18.60
CA SER A 224 -28.34 -19.48 18.23
C SER A 224 -27.79 -19.52 16.79
N MET A 225 -27.96 -20.64 16.07
CA MET A 225 -27.54 -20.75 14.66
C MET A 225 -28.07 -19.65 13.73
N PRO A 226 -29.30 -19.11 13.88
CA PRO A 226 -29.74 -17.95 13.11
C PRO A 226 -28.92 -16.69 13.37
N VAL A 227 -28.40 -16.49 14.59
CA VAL A 227 -27.51 -15.37 14.92
C VAL A 227 -26.16 -15.54 14.24
N LEU A 228 -25.61 -16.76 14.22
CA LEU A 228 -24.39 -17.08 13.47
C LEU A 228 -24.58 -16.87 11.97
N MET A 229 -25.73 -17.28 11.42
CA MET A 229 -26.04 -17.06 9.99
C MET A 229 -26.19 -15.58 9.66
N ASN A 230 -26.77 -14.77 10.56
CA ASN A 230 -26.82 -13.33 10.41
C ASN A 230 -25.42 -12.69 10.48
N LEU A 231 -24.52 -13.20 11.32
CA LEU A 231 -23.12 -12.77 11.36
C LEU A 231 -22.40 -13.10 10.04
N LEU A 232 -22.54 -14.33 9.54
CA LEU A 232 -21.96 -14.74 8.26
C LEU A 232 -22.48 -13.89 7.10
N ARG A 233 -23.79 -13.63 7.08
CA ARG A 233 -24.41 -12.74 6.10
C ARG A 233 -23.89 -11.31 6.20
N PHE A 234 -23.73 -10.79 7.43
CA PHE A 234 -23.11 -9.48 7.63
C PHE A 234 -21.67 -9.45 7.12
N MET A 235 -20.88 -10.49 7.40
CA MET A 235 -19.50 -10.61 6.90
C MET A 235 -19.46 -10.67 5.37
N GLU A 236 -20.39 -11.40 4.74
CA GLU A 236 -20.54 -11.44 3.29
C GLU A 236 -20.91 -10.07 2.71
N GLU A 237 -21.89 -9.38 3.32
CA GLU A 237 -22.29 -8.02 2.94
C GLU A 237 -21.13 -7.02 3.13
N ALA A 238 -20.34 -7.17 4.19
CA ALA A 238 -19.16 -6.36 4.45
C ALA A 238 -18.05 -6.62 3.42
N VAL A 239 -17.78 -7.88 3.07
CA VAL A 239 -16.83 -8.24 2.00
C VAL A 239 -17.30 -7.67 0.66
N ARG A 240 -18.59 -7.80 0.35
CA ARG A 240 -19.17 -7.23 -0.87
C ARG A 240 -19.04 -5.72 -0.91
N PHE A 241 -19.31 -5.04 0.22
CA PHE A 241 -19.09 -3.61 0.36
C PHE A 241 -17.61 -3.22 0.14
N MET A 242 -16.68 -4.00 0.71
CA MET A 242 -15.24 -3.80 0.57
C MET A 242 -14.74 -3.99 -0.87
N ILE A 243 -15.38 -4.86 -1.64
CA ILE A 243 -15.02 -5.08 -3.05
C ILE A 243 -15.67 -4.04 -3.96
N GLU A 244 -16.96 -3.74 -3.77
CA GLU A 244 -17.74 -2.94 -4.70
C GLU A 244 -17.67 -1.42 -4.43
N ARG A 245 -17.75 -1.01 -3.16
CA ARG A 245 -17.93 0.41 -2.79
C ARG A 245 -16.68 1.05 -2.22
N TRP A 246 -15.91 0.31 -1.43
CA TRP A 246 -14.72 0.83 -0.78
C TRP A 246 -13.67 1.43 -1.73
N PRO A 247 -13.40 0.86 -2.92
CA PRO A 247 -12.45 1.47 -3.86
C PRO A 247 -12.89 2.88 -4.31
N VAL A 248 -14.19 3.08 -4.56
CA VAL A 248 -14.72 4.38 -4.97
C VAL A 248 -14.61 5.39 -3.82
N ILE A 249 -14.99 4.99 -2.60
CA ILE A 249 -14.89 5.84 -1.41
C ILE A 249 -13.43 6.26 -1.19
N ARG A 250 -12.49 5.32 -1.30
CA ARG A 250 -11.06 5.60 -1.19
C ARG A 250 -10.57 6.54 -2.26
N ALA A 251 -10.93 6.33 -3.53
CA ALA A 251 -10.52 7.21 -4.63
C ALA A 251 -11.01 8.65 -4.42
N VAL A 252 -12.28 8.82 -4.06
CA VAL A 252 -12.86 10.15 -3.75
C VAL A 252 -12.15 10.79 -2.56
N ALA A 253 -11.92 10.03 -1.49
CA ALA A 253 -11.25 10.52 -0.31
C ALA A 253 -9.77 10.85 -0.58
N ALA A 254 -9.08 10.11 -1.45
CA ALA A 254 -7.71 10.41 -1.87
C ALA A 254 -7.64 11.76 -2.63
N VAL A 255 -8.58 12.01 -3.55
CA VAL A 255 -8.68 13.31 -4.26
C VAL A 255 -8.95 14.45 -3.28
N ALA A 256 -9.86 14.25 -2.32
CA ALA A 256 -10.12 15.24 -1.28
C ALA A 256 -8.89 15.49 -0.40
N CYS A 257 -8.17 14.43 -0.01
CA CYS A 257 -6.95 14.55 0.80
C CYS A 257 -5.86 15.33 0.08
N LEU A 258 -5.70 15.06 -1.21
CA LEU A 258 -4.78 15.78 -2.06
C LEU A 258 -5.17 17.27 -2.10
N ALA A 259 -6.43 17.60 -2.40
CA ALA A 259 -6.91 18.99 -2.43
C ALA A 259 -6.71 19.72 -1.08
N LEU A 260 -6.97 19.05 0.04
CA LEU A 260 -6.82 19.60 1.40
C LEU A 260 -5.36 19.73 1.85
N SER A 261 -4.44 18.96 1.29
CA SER A 261 -3.02 19.02 1.66
C SER A 261 -2.39 20.39 1.34
N TYR A 262 -2.85 21.02 0.26
CA TYR A 262 -2.36 22.32 -0.19
C TYR A 262 -2.64 23.47 0.80
N PRO A 263 -3.90 23.74 1.24
CA PRO A 263 -4.18 24.79 2.21
C PRO A 263 -3.56 24.50 3.59
N VAL A 264 -3.46 23.23 3.99
CA VAL A 264 -2.77 22.85 5.25
C VAL A 264 -1.32 23.30 5.21
N MET A 265 -0.62 23.01 4.11
CA MET A 265 0.77 23.40 3.85
C MET A 265 0.98 24.90 3.80
N ALA A 266 0.11 25.64 3.09
CA ALA A 266 0.23 27.09 2.92
C ALA A 266 0.23 27.85 4.26
N GLY A 267 -0.45 27.31 5.29
CA GLY A 267 -0.53 27.90 6.62
C GLY A 267 0.50 27.40 7.63
N THR A 268 1.49 26.59 7.25
CA THR A 268 2.48 26.05 8.19
C THR A 268 3.73 26.94 8.32
N PRO A 269 4.20 27.22 9.56
CA PRO A 269 5.49 27.89 9.75
C PRO A 269 6.66 27.05 9.21
N GLN A 270 7.75 27.72 8.82
CA GLN A 270 8.94 27.03 8.34
C GLN A 270 9.58 26.20 9.46
N PRO A 271 10.13 25.02 9.16
CA PRO A 271 10.92 24.29 10.13
C PRO A 271 12.19 25.11 10.41
N LYS A 272 12.53 25.30 11.68
CA LYS A 272 13.81 25.88 12.08
C LYS A 272 14.98 25.01 11.59
#